data_AF-A0A7S7NWQ8-F1
#
_entry.id   AF-A0A7S7NWQ8-F1
#
_cell.length_a   1.000
_cell.length_b   1.000
_cell.length_c   1.000
_cell.angle_alpha   90.00
_cell.angle_beta   90.00
_cell.angle_gamma   90.00
#
_symmetry.space_group_name_H-M   'P 1'
#
loop_
_entity.id
_entity.type
_entity.pdbx_description
1 polymer ?
#
loop_
_entity_poly.entity_id
_entity_poly.type
_entity_poly.pdbx_seq_one_letter_code
_entity_poly.pdbx_strand_id
1 'polypeptide(L)'
;MVGRLTVAILSTAAAALLLLWASAGTRSPLNPPDVRVSLAVKRGLAFIEGVASDGKSFEENGFDLLWCFCSISQTSADPELRDLTWRFGHERALRWRADHSRVPPGAGADEVYQLVAGSHAAECLGVPDESLRRGLEQAALRITPEEMFRFDPRKEPPPSDIPKVCRKCGTRSARGSLTCRQCGAELELRDRYGVWCDAIIASYSAEVYGLRFGASLADVLQWLPRMHPYPPPGRASRILYEHTAYAVTHFVYAMNGYGLYRLRSEWFPREYEYLRTHIRNAISGRDTELLGEYMDTLKSFGLTEADPDLAAGTRYLLAHQNPDGSWGDPADPEIYDRYHTTWTAIDGLRSYAWRGERVMFPEAMVRLQP
;
A
#
# COMPACT_ATOMS: atom_id res chain seq x y z
N MET A 1 31.21 24.40 -74.67
CA MET A 1 29.79 24.79 -74.70
C MET A 1 29.22 24.61 -73.30
N VAL A 2 29.50 25.60 -72.44
CA VAL A 2 28.53 26.61 -71.95
C VAL A 2 27.36 25.95 -71.22
N GLY A 3 27.44 25.98 -69.89
CA GLY A 3 26.38 25.51 -69.03
C GLY A 3 26.53 25.87 -67.57
N ARG A 4 26.94 27.13 -67.27
CA ARG A 4 26.57 27.95 -66.07
C ARG A 4 26.80 27.38 -64.67
N LEU A 5 27.15 28.15 -63.63
CA LEU A 5 27.81 29.44 -63.44
C LEU A 5 28.19 29.41 -61.95
N THR A 6 29.37 29.95 -61.66
CA THR A 6 29.92 30.34 -60.35
C THR A 6 28.92 30.85 -59.32
N VAL A 7 29.18 30.57 -58.04
CA VAL A 7 29.61 31.54 -57.00
C VAL A 7 29.23 30.99 -55.61
N ALA A 8 30.24 30.84 -54.76
CA ALA A 8 30.10 30.79 -53.31
C ALA A 8 30.14 32.21 -52.76
N ILE A 9 29.14 32.64 -51.97
CA ILE A 9 29.27 33.69 -50.96
C ILE A 9 28.38 33.33 -49.76
N LEU A 10 28.98 33.46 -48.57
CA LEU A 10 28.46 33.24 -47.21
C LEU A 10 27.31 34.16 -46.81
N SER A 11 26.39 33.66 -45.98
CA SER A 11 26.06 34.26 -44.66
C SER A 11 24.93 33.51 -43.92
N THR A 12 25.29 32.91 -42.78
CA THR A 12 24.56 32.86 -41.49
C THR A 12 23.02 32.86 -41.46
N ALA A 13 22.42 31.75 -41.02
CA ALA A 13 21.45 31.72 -39.90
C ALA A 13 20.94 30.28 -39.63
N ALA A 14 21.02 29.88 -38.36
CA ALA A 14 20.14 28.93 -37.67
C ALA A 14 19.77 27.59 -38.36
N ALA A 15 20.57 26.56 -38.10
CA ALA A 15 20.12 25.17 -38.20
C ALA A 15 20.90 24.28 -37.22
N ALA A 16 20.61 24.42 -35.93
CA ALA A 16 21.02 23.46 -34.89
C ALA A 16 19.95 23.44 -33.80
N LEU A 17 18.75 22.98 -34.16
CA LEU A 17 17.66 22.70 -33.23
C LEU A 17 16.68 21.79 -33.95
N LEU A 18 17.02 20.51 -34.06
CA LEU A 18 16.13 19.41 -34.44
C LEU A 18 16.94 18.12 -34.28
N LEU A 19 17.17 17.69 -33.03
CA LEU A 19 17.58 16.33 -32.66
C LEU A 19 17.63 16.19 -31.12
N LEU A 20 16.55 16.57 -30.46
CA LEU A 20 16.23 16.17 -29.08
C LEU A 20 14.70 16.27 -29.05
N TRP A 21 14.04 15.13 -28.84
CA TRP A 21 12.60 14.89 -28.58
C TRP A 21 12.17 13.61 -29.31
N ALA A 22 12.77 12.50 -28.89
CA ALA A 22 12.29 11.15 -29.20
C ALA A 22 12.52 10.24 -27.98
N SER A 23 12.00 10.67 -26.83
CA SER A 23 11.62 9.80 -25.72
C SER A 23 10.46 10.42 -24.95
N ALA A 24 9.49 10.97 -25.69
CA ALA A 24 8.15 11.08 -25.17
C ALA A 24 7.58 9.66 -25.23
N GLY A 25 7.56 8.97 -24.09
CA GLY A 25 6.82 7.73 -23.96
C GLY A 25 5.43 7.96 -24.52
N THR A 26 5.09 7.21 -25.56
CA THR A 26 3.74 7.18 -26.11
C THR A 26 2.81 6.84 -24.96
N ARG A 27 2.10 7.85 -24.44
CA ARG A 27 0.89 7.61 -23.66
C ARG A 27 0.01 6.78 -24.58
N SER A 28 -0.07 5.48 -24.30
CA SER A 28 -1.07 4.63 -24.93
C SER A 28 -2.41 5.35 -24.77
N PRO A 29 -3.19 5.56 -25.85
CA PRO A 29 -4.50 6.17 -25.70
C PRO A 29 -5.26 5.32 -24.68
N LEU A 30 -5.55 5.92 -23.52
CA LEU A 30 -6.29 5.26 -22.45
C LEU A 30 -7.62 4.85 -23.07
N ASN A 31 -7.82 3.56 -23.32
CA ASN A 31 -9.16 3.07 -23.58
C ASN A 31 -10.00 3.50 -22.38
N PRO A 32 -11.19 4.10 -22.59
CA PRO A 32 -12.07 4.42 -21.49
C PRO A 32 -12.30 3.15 -20.67
N PRO A 33 -12.27 3.22 -19.33
CA PRO A 33 -12.50 2.04 -18.50
C PRO A 33 -13.83 1.37 -18.89
N ASP A 34 -13.87 0.03 -18.88
CA ASP A 34 -15.12 -0.72 -19.07
C ASP A 34 -16.18 -0.09 -18.16
N VAL A 35 -17.30 0.34 -18.75
CA VAL A 35 -18.38 1.05 -18.04
C VAL A 35 -18.83 0.26 -16.80
N ARG A 36 -18.82 -1.08 -16.87
CA ARG A 36 -19.16 -1.94 -15.73
C ARG A 36 -18.14 -1.85 -14.61
N VAL A 37 -16.85 -1.80 -14.95
CA VAL A 37 -15.76 -1.61 -13.97
C VAL A 37 -15.87 -0.24 -13.32
N SER A 38 -16.07 0.82 -14.11
CA SER A 38 -16.24 2.18 -13.57
C SER A 38 -17.43 2.26 -12.61
N LEU A 39 -18.58 1.67 -12.97
CA LEU A 39 -19.76 1.64 -12.11
C LEU A 39 -19.54 0.83 -10.83
N ALA A 40 -18.87 -0.32 -10.93
CA ALA A 40 -18.54 -1.16 -9.78
C ALA A 40 -17.63 -0.42 -8.80
N VAL A 41 -16.55 0.19 -9.29
CA VAL A 41 -15.62 0.97 -8.47
C VAL A 41 -16.32 2.14 -7.78
N LYS A 42 -17.15 2.91 -8.50
CA LYS A 42 -17.91 4.03 -7.90
C LYS A 42 -18.87 3.57 -6.80
N ARG A 43 -19.52 2.41 -6.96
CA ARG A 43 -20.37 1.81 -5.92
C ARG A 43 -19.58 1.40 -4.68
N GLY A 44 -18.40 0.79 -4.87
CA GLY A 44 -17.51 0.47 -3.75
C GLY A 44 -17.02 1.70 -3.01
N LEU A 45 -16.64 2.75 -3.77
CA LEU A 45 -16.21 4.01 -3.16
C LEU A 45 -17.34 4.66 -2.36
N ALA A 46 -18.58 4.62 -2.85
CA ALA A 46 -19.75 5.12 -2.12
C ALA A 46 -19.99 4.34 -0.81
N PHE A 47 -19.77 3.02 -0.80
CA PHE A 47 -19.80 2.24 0.43
C PHE A 47 -18.74 2.72 1.44
N ILE A 48 -17.48 2.87 0.99
CA ILE A 48 -16.38 3.36 1.84
C ILE A 48 -16.64 4.77 2.37
N GLU A 49 -17.20 5.66 1.53
CA GLU A 49 -17.61 6.99 1.96
C GLU A 49 -18.66 6.93 3.06
N GLY A 50 -19.67 6.08 2.92
CA GLY A 50 -20.67 5.84 3.97
C GLY A 50 -20.03 5.39 5.30
N VAL A 51 -19.03 4.51 5.26
CA VAL A 51 -18.27 4.08 6.43
C VAL A 51 -17.46 5.24 7.04
N ALA A 52 -16.78 6.04 6.22
CA ALA A 52 -16.02 7.20 6.71
C ALA A 52 -16.90 8.35 7.21
N SER A 53 -18.15 8.38 6.78
CA SER A 53 -19.16 9.32 7.24
C SER A 53 -19.79 8.91 8.59
N ASP A 54 -19.70 7.62 8.97
CA ASP A 54 -20.08 7.17 10.31
C ASP A 54 -19.11 7.65 11.38
N GLY A 55 -19.67 8.20 12.47
CA GLY A 55 -18.90 8.84 13.53
C GLY A 55 -17.93 7.90 14.22
N LYS A 56 -18.41 6.71 14.59
CA LYS A 56 -17.68 5.69 15.33
C LYS A 56 -16.65 5.00 14.45
N SER A 57 -17.05 4.59 13.25
CA SER A 57 -16.16 3.91 12.30
C SER A 57 -14.97 4.80 11.95
N PHE A 58 -15.19 6.10 11.76
CA PHE A 58 -14.11 7.05 11.48
C PHE A 58 -13.21 7.35 12.69
N GLU A 59 -13.74 7.32 13.92
CA GLU A 59 -12.92 7.46 15.13
C GLU A 59 -11.94 6.27 15.27
N GLU A 60 -12.42 5.05 15.01
CA GLU A 60 -11.61 3.83 15.12
C GLU A 60 -10.63 3.65 13.95
N ASN A 61 -11.02 4.06 12.73
CA ASN A 61 -10.32 3.71 11.49
C ASN A 61 -9.91 4.91 10.63
N GLY A 62 -9.99 6.14 11.16
CA GLY A 62 -9.88 7.36 10.37
C GLY A 62 -8.55 7.49 9.60
N PHE A 63 -7.43 7.09 10.21
CA PHE A 63 -6.12 7.15 9.55
C PHE A 63 -6.05 6.26 8.29
N ASP A 64 -6.68 5.08 8.35
CA ASP A 64 -6.68 4.08 7.27
C ASP A 64 -7.66 4.48 6.15
N LEU A 65 -8.86 4.94 6.52
CA LEU A 65 -9.84 5.49 5.57
C LEU A 65 -9.29 6.71 4.83
N LEU A 66 -8.55 7.59 5.51
CA LEU A 66 -7.84 8.69 4.85
C LEU A 66 -6.78 8.18 3.88
N TRP A 67 -6.04 7.15 4.26
CA TRP A 67 -5.03 6.54 3.39
C TRP A 67 -5.66 5.93 2.13
N CYS A 68 -6.80 5.25 2.25
CA CYS A 68 -7.62 4.78 1.13
C CYS A 68 -7.97 5.93 0.16
N PHE A 69 -8.52 7.04 0.67
CA PHE A 69 -8.86 8.18 -0.20
C PHE A 69 -7.62 8.85 -0.82
N CYS A 70 -6.56 9.01 -0.03
CA CYS A 70 -5.29 9.56 -0.49
C CYS A 70 -4.70 8.73 -1.65
N SER A 71 -4.56 7.42 -1.45
CA SER A 71 -3.92 6.53 -2.42
C SER A 71 -4.68 6.48 -3.74
N ILE A 72 -6.00 6.30 -3.70
CA ILE A 72 -6.84 6.27 -4.91
C ILE A 72 -6.82 7.62 -5.65
N SER A 73 -6.98 8.73 -4.94
CA SER A 73 -7.03 10.08 -5.56
C SER A 73 -5.70 10.49 -6.21
N GLN A 74 -4.58 10.03 -5.66
CA GLN A 74 -3.25 10.33 -6.20
C GLN A 74 -2.83 9.44 -7.37
N THR A 75 -3.35 8.21 -7.43
CA THR A 75 -2.79 7.18 -8.32
C THR A 75 -3.76 6.70 -9.39
N SER A 76 -5.06 7.03 -9.34
CA SER A 76 -6.01 6.56 -10.36
C SER A 76 -5.78 7.20 -11.74
N ALA A 77 -5.94 6.43 -12.81
CA ALA A 77 -5.94 6.95 -14.18
C ALA A 77 -7.23 7.67 -14.56
N ASP A 78 -8.33 7.35 -13.89
CA ASP A 78 -9.65 7.95 -14.12
C ASP A 78 -9.75 9.30 -13.39
N PRO A 79 -9.82 10.44 -14.12
CA PRO A 79 -9.88 11.77 -13.50
C PRO A 79 -11.14 11.99 -12.66
N GLU A 80 -12.27 11.37 -13.04
CA GLU A 80 -13.53 11.51 -12.30
C GLU A 80 -13.44 10.76 -10.97
N LEU A 81 -12.89 9.54 -10.98
CA LEU A 81 -12.62 8.80 -9.76
C LEU A 81 -11.65 9.57 -8.86
N ARG A 82 -10.58 10.13 -9.42
CA ARG A 82 -9.61 10.93 -8.65
C ARG A 82 -10.26 12.11 -7.95
N ASP A 83 -11.05 12.89 -8.68
CA ASP A 83 -11.72 14.07 -8.13
C ASP A 83 -12.75 13.69 -7.07
N LEU A 84 -13.57 12.68 -7.34
CA LEU A 84 -14.58 12.20 -6.40
C LEU A 84 -13.93 11.72 -5.09
N THR A 85 -12.92 10.87 -5.20
CA THR A 85 -12.21 10.34 -4.03
C THR A 85 -11.46 11.43 -3.27
N TRP A 86 -10.85 12.39 -3.96
CA TRP A 86 -10.20 13.52 -3.32
C TRP A 86 -11.19 14.36 -2.52
N ARG A 87 -12.40 14.64 -3.06
CA ARG A 87 -13.42 15.42 -2.35
C ARG A 87 -13.88 14.74 -1.06
N PHE A 88 -14.16 13.44 -1.10
CA PHE A 88 -14.51 12.67 0.10
C PHE A 88 -13.36 12.68 1.11
N GLY A 89 -12.15 12.39 0.66
CA GLY A 89 -10.97 12.41 1.52
C GLY A 89 -10.69 13.78 2.13
N HIS A 90 -10.82 14.87 1.37
CA HIS A 90 -10.56 16.23 1.83
C HIS A 90 -11.49 16.62 2.98
N GLU A 91 -12.79 16.31 2.86
CA GLU A 91 -13.76 16.57 3.92
C GLU A 91 -13.40 15.78 5.20
N ARG A 92 -13.07 14.50 5.05
CA ARG A 92 -12.65 13.66 6.18
C ARG A 92 -11.33 14.11 6.78
N ALA A 93 -10.40 14.62 5.97
CA ALA A 93 -9.11 15.15 6.43
C ALA A 93 -9.30 16.42 7.27
N LEU A 94 -10.25 17.30 6.92
CA LEU A 94 -10.63 18.45 7.74
C LEU A 94 -11.14 18.01 9.12
N ARG A 95 -12.03 17.00 9.16
CA ARG A 95 -12.50 16.41 10.43
C ARG A 95 -11.35 15.82 11.24
N TRP A 96 -10.49 15.02 10.60
CA TRP A 96 -9.32 14.42 11.24
C TRP A 96 -8.43 15.46 11.91
N ARG A 97 -8.18 16.61 11.27
CA ARG A 97 -7.41 17.71 11.87
C ARG A 97 -8.11 18.35 13.07
N ALA A 98 -9.43 18.47 13.03
CA ALA A 98 -10.19 18.97 14.17
C ALA A 98 -10.06 18.02 15.37
N ASP A 99 -10.20 16.71 15.12
CA ASP A 99 -10.18 15.67 16.14
C ASP A 99 -8.75 15.44 16.69
N HIS A 100 -7.72 15.59 15.85
CA HIS A 100 -6.31 15.29 16.15
C HIS A 100 -5.36 16.48 15.98
N SER A 101 -5.72 17.65 16.54
CA SER A 101 -4.91 18.88 16.42
C SER A 101 -3.57 18.87 17.18
N ARG A 102 -3.32 17.85 18.01
CA ARG A 102 -2.07 17.70 18.79
C ARG A 102 -1.78 16.25 19.09
N VAL A 103 -0.52 15.93 19.32
CA VAL A 103 -0.12 14.61 19.84
C VAL A 103 -0.51 14.51 21.31
N PRO A 104 -1.29 13.48 21.72
CA PRO A 104 -1.66 13.31 23.12
C PRO A 104 -0.44 13.11 24.04
N PRO A 105 -0.47 13.66 25.27
CA PRO A 105 0.60 13.43 26.24
C PRO A 105 0.74 11.94 26.57
N GLY A 106 1.93 11.38 26.38
CA GLY A 106 2.20 9.96 26.64
C GLY A 106 1.71 9.01 25.55
N ALA A 107 1.37 9.52 24.36
CA ALA A 107 0.99 8.68 23.22
C ALA A 107 2.02 7.57 22.97
N GLY A 108 1.52 6.34 22.86
CA GLY A 108 2.34 5.15 22.61
C GLY A 108 2.73 4.99 21.15
N ALA A 109 3.55 3.98 20.85
CA ALA A 109 4.00 3.68 19.49
C ALA A 109 2.84 3.52 18.49
N ASP A 110 1.84 2.70 18.83
CA ASP A 110 0.68 2.41 17.97
C ASP A 110 -0.12 3.71 17.65
N GLU A 111 -0.33 4.58 18.64
CA GLU A 111 -1.07 5.85 18.49
C GLU A 111 -0.28 6.89 17.67
N VAL A 112 1.03 7.00 17.91
CA VAL A 112 1.89 7.88 17.12
C VAL A 112 1.96 7.42 15.67
N TYR A 113 2.00 6.10 15.41
CA TYR A 113 1.91 5.56 14.05
C TYR A 113 0.61 5.99 13.36
N GLN A 114 -0.55 5.82 14.01
CA GLN A 114 -1.85 6.22 13.44
C GLN A 114 -1.89 7.72 13.13
N LEU A 115 -1.38 8.56 14.03
CA LEU A 115 -1.30 10.01 13.81
C LEU A 115 -0.38 10.37 12.64
N VAL A 116 0.75 9.67 12.48
CA VAL A 116 1.67 9.86 11.34
C VAL A 116 1.00 9.45 10.02
N ALA A 117 0.42 8.25 9.95
CA ALA A 117 -0.26 7.75 8.75
C ALA A 117 -1.43 8.67 8.35
N GLY A 118 -2.29 9.01 9.30
CA GLY A 118 -3.42 9.92 9.07
C GLY A 118 -2.97 11.32 8.69
N SER A 119 -1.87 11.83 9.27
CA SER A 119 -1.33 13.15 8.91
C SER A 119 -0.75 13.21 7.51
N HIS A 120 -0.04 12.16 7.08
CA HIS A 120 0.45 12.06 5.70
C HIS A 120 -0.72 12.04 4.71
N ALA A 121 -1.72 11.20 4.97
CA ALA A 121 -2.90 11.10 4.13
C ALA A 121 -3.66 12.44 4.06
N ALA A 122 -3.84 13.12 5.21
CA ALA A 122 -4.48 14.43 5.26
C ALA A 122 -3.68 15.52 4.51
N GLU A 123 -2.34 15.51 4.58
CA GLU A 123 -1.49 16.40 3.77
C GLU A 123 -1.68 16.16 2.28
N CYS A 124 -1.71 14.91 1.85
CA CYS A 124 -1.97 14.53 0.46
C CYS A 124 -3.37 14.94 -0.03
N LEU A 125 -4.33 15.01 0.89
CA LEU A 125 -5.69 15.48 0.66
C LEU A 125 -5.82 17.00 0.82
N GLY A 126 -4.71 17.73 0.91
CA GLY A 126 -4.68 19.19 0.89
C GLY A 126 -4.93 19.87 2.24
N VAL A 127 -4.77 19.15 3.36
CA VAL A 127 -4.99 19.67 4.72
C VAL A 127 -3.72 19.50 5.58
N PRO A 128 -2.66 20.30 5.34
CA PRO A 128 -1.43 20.24 6.14
C PRO A 128 -1.62 20.80 7.55
N ASP A 129 -0.83 20.31 8.50
CA ASP A 129 -0.77 20.81 9.89
C ASP A 129 0.66 20.78 10.43
N GLU A 130 1.34 21.92 10.30
CA GLU A 130 2.72 22.11 10.75
C GLU A 130 2.89 22.00 12.27
N SER A 131 1.85 22.31 13.04
CA SER A 131 1.91 22.21 14.51
C SER A 131 1.92 20.75 14.94
N LEU A 132 0.98 19.96 14.40
CA LEU A 132 0.93 18.53 14.67
C LEU A 132 2.19 17.84 14.14
N ARG A 133 2.68 18.22 12.95
CA ARG A 133 3.93 17.70 12.38
C ARG A 133 5.11 17.82 13.34
N ARG A 134 5.36 19.02 13.89
CA ARG A 134 6.42 19.21 14.90
C ARG A 134 6.19 18.37 16.15
N GLY A 135 4.95 18.22 16.60
CA GLY A 135 4.61 17.34 17.71
C GLY A 135 4.96 15.87 17.43
N LEU A 136 4.67 15.40 16.22
CA LEU A 136 4.97 14.04 15.77
C LEU A 136 6.47 13.79 15.61
N GLU A 137 7.23 14.77 15.12
CA GLU A 137 8.69 14.72 15.10
C GLU A 137 9.26 14.46 16.50
N GLN A 138 8.78 15.20 17.51
CA GLN A 138 9.22 15.01 18.90
C GLN A 138 8.73 13.68 19.52
N ALA A 139 7.56 13.19 19.13
CA ALA A 139 7.04 11.90 19.58
C ALA A 139 7.83 10.73 18.98
N ALA A 140 8.12 10.78 17.67
CA ALA A 140 8.85 9.75 16.95
C ALA A 140 10.27 9.53 17.52
N LEU A 141 10.95 10.60 17.96
CA LEU A 141 12.28 10.52 18.59
C LEU A 141 12.30 9.71 19.90
N ARG A 142 11.15 9.53 20.56
CA ARG A 142 11.04 8.81 21.84
C ARG A 142 10.67 7.35 21.65
N ILE A 143 10.26 6.94 20.46
CA ILE A 143 9.83 5.58 20.16
C ILE A 143 11.03 4.73 19.75
N THR A 144 11.21 3.60 20.41
CA THR A 144 12.22 2.61 20.03
C THR A 144 11.72 1.72 18.89
N PRO A 145 12.63 1.16 18.06
CA PRO A 145 12.27 0.16 17.07
C PRO A 145 11.53 -1.04 17.67
N GLU A 146 11.94 -1.50 18.86
CA GLU A 146 11.31 -2.62 19.55
C GLU A 146 9.88 -2.30 19.99
N GLU A 147 9.58 -1.07 20.39
CA GLU A 147 8.21 -0.65 20.72
C GLU A 147 7.32 -0.58 19.48
N MET A 148 7.83 -0.03 18.38
CA MET A 148 7.10 0.15 17.12
C MET A 148 6.95 -1.16 16.34
N PHE A 149 8.06 -1.82 16.04
CA PHE A 149 8.13 -2.97 15.13
C PHE A 149 8.09 -4.32 15.85
N ARG A 150 8.15 -4.33 17.19
CA ARG A 150 8.29 -5.54 18.04
C ARG A 150 9.66 -6.23 17.98
N PHE A 151 10.60 -5.69 17.20
CA PHE A 151 12.00 -6.10 17.11
C PHE A 151 12.87 -4.93 16.64
N ASP A 152 14.19 -5.02 16.76
CA ASP A 152 15.10 -4.05 16.15
C ASP A 152 15.57 -4.57 14.77
N PRO A 153 15.05 -4.02 13.66
CA PRO A 153 15.38 -4.49 12.33
C PRO A 153 16.85 -4.25 11.95
N ARG A 154 17.62 -3.50 12.74
CA ARG A 154 19.07 -3.33 12.52
C ARG A 154 19.89 -4.46 13.15
N LYS A 155 19.30 -5.23 14.06
CA LYS A 155 20.00 -6.23 14.87
C LYS A 155 19.58 -7.65 14.55
N GLU A 156 18.31 -7.88 14.24
CA GLU A 156 17.76 -9.22 14.07
C GLU A 156 16.68 -9.28 12.97
N PRO A 157 16.45 -10.46 12.35
CA PRO A 157 15.34 -10.66 11.43
C PRO A 157 13.98 -10.64 12.16
N PRO A 158 12.86 -10.48 11.41
CA PRO A 158 11.52 -10.55 11.98
C PRO A 158 11.32 -11.82 12.82
N PRO A 159 10.98 -11.67 14.12
CA PRO A 159 10.85 -12.81 15.03
C PRO A 159 9.56 -13.59 14.87
N SER A 160 9.54 -14.81 15.41
CA SER A 160 8.35 -15.67 15.52
C SER A 160 7.96 -15.98 16.97
N ASP A 161 8.53 -15.27 17.94
CA ASP A 161 8.36 -15.49 19.38
C ASP A 161 7.67 -14.31 20.09
N ILE A 162 6.98 -13.46 19.33
CA ILE A 162 6.19 -12.34 19.86
C ILE A 162 4.80 -12.85 20.27
N PRO A 163 4.42 -12.81 21.56
CA PRO A 163 3.09 -13.24 21.96
C PRO A 163 2.03 -12.25 21.51
N LYS A 164 0.90 -12.76 21.02
CA LYS A 164 -0.33 -11.99 20.86
C LYS A 164 -0.87 -11.59 22.23
N VAL A 165 -1.77 -10.62 22.24
CA VAL A 165 -2.54 -10.27 23.45
C VAL A 165 -3.29 -11.50 23.93
N CYS A 166 -3.29 -11.75 25.25
CA CYS A 166 -3.98 -12.91 25.79
C CYS A 166 -5.49 -12.84 25.50
N ARG A 167 -6.00 -13.82 24.74
CA ARG A 167 -7.44 -13.89 24.39
C ARG A 167 -8.37 -14.00 25.60
N LYS A 168 -7.87 -14.53 26.73
CA LYS A 168 -8.69 -14.73 27.94
C LYS A 168 -8.82 -13.46 28.79
N CYS A 169 -7.76 -12.67 28.92
CA CYS A 169 -7.73 -11.55 29.87
C CYS A 169 -7.16 -10.24 29.33
N GLY A 170 -6.81 -10.16 28.04
CA GLY A 170 -6.33 -8.93 27.40
C GLY A 170 -4.89 -8.53 27.75
N THR A 171 -4.18 -9.31 28.56
CA THR A 171 -2.85 -8.93 29.05
C THR A 171 -1.77 -9.18 28.00
N ARG A 172 -0.94 -8.17 27.74
CA ARG A 172 0.32 -8.30 26.96
C ARG A 172 1.39 -9.00 27.82
N SER A 173 2.15 -9.90 27.20
CA SER A 173 3.23 -10.65 27.84
C SER A 173 4.57 -10.34 27.18
N ALA A 174 5.67 -10.55 27.90
CA ALA A 174 7.01 -10.32 27.38
C ALA A 174 7.31 -11.27 26.21
N ARG A 175 8.16 -10.85 25.28
CA ARG A 175 8.66 -11.68 24.19
C ARG A 175 9.18 -13.03 24.70
N GLY A 176 8.92 -14.10 23.95
CA GLY A 176 9.26 -15.48 24.32
C GLY A 176 8.33 -16.13 25.35
N SER A 177 7.34 -15.42 25.89
CA SER A 177 6.37 -16.01 26.82
C SER A 177 5.40 -16.93 26.09
N LEU A 178 5.30 -18.19 26.52
CA LEU A 178 4.33 -19.15 26.00
C LEU A 178 3.01 -19.17 26.79
N THR A 179 2.98 -18.55 27.98
CA THR A 179 1.80 -18.48 28.85
C THR A 179 1.61 -17.07 29.38
N CYS A 180 0.35 -16.69 29.58
CA CYS A 180 -0.04 -15.40 30.10
C CYS A 180 0.38 -15.26 31.57
N ARG A 181 1.19 -14.25 31.88
CA ARG A 181 1.65 -13.98 33.24
C ARG A 181 0.53 -13.73 34.26
N GLN A 182 -0.66 -13.34 33.80
CA GLN A 182 -1.78 -12.97 34.67
C GLN A 182 -2.77 -14.10 34.89
N CYS A 183 -3.14 -14.85 33.84
CA CYS A 183 -4.19 -15.87 33.93
C CYS A 183 -3.72 -17.30 33.62
N GLY A 184 -2.44 -17.48 33.28
CA GLY A 184 -1.84 -18.78 32.96
C GLY A 184 -2.26 -19.40 31.62
N ALA A 185 -3.13 -18.75 30.85
CA ALA A 185 -3.57 -19.26 29.54
C ALA A 185 -2.39 -19.32 28.55
N GLU A 186 -2.40 -20.32 27.68
CA GLU A 186 -1.45 -20.43 26.57
C GLU A 186 -1.58 -19.21 25.63
N LEU A 187 -0.44 -18.73 25.14
CA LEU A 187 -0.38 -17.57 24.25
C LEU A 187 -0.12 -18.04 22.82
N GLU A 188 -0.92 -17.54 21.90
CA GLU A 188 -0.57 -17.61 20.48
C GLU A 188 0.59 -16.67 20.18
N LEU A 189 1.55 -17.16 19.41
CA LEU A 189 2.66 -16.35 18.91
C LEU A 189 2.32 -15.78 17.53
N ARG A 190 2.87 -14.60 17.24
CA ARG A 190 2.89 -14.04 15.88
C ARG A 190 3.97 -14.75 15.08
N ASP A 191 3.67 -15.11 13.84
CA ASP A 191 4.70 -15.54 12.91
C ASP A 191 5.47 -14.35 12.32
N ARG A 192 6.63 -14.68 11.75
CA ARG A 192 7.57 -13.70 11.21
C ARG A 192 7.02 -12.86 10.05
N TYR A 193 6.07 -13.38 9.26
CA TYR A 193 5.55 -12.62 8.12
C TYR A 193 4.57 -11.55 8.58
N GLY A 194 3.71 -11.88 9.55
CA GLY A 194 2.85 -10.87 10.18
C GLY A 194 3.65 -9.75 10.83
N VAL A 195 4.69 -10.09 11.60
CA VAL A 195 5.58 -9.09 12.23
C VAL A 195 6.30 -8.24 11.18
N TRP A 196 6.77 -8.85 10.10
CA TRP A 196 7.46 -8.13 9.03
C TRP A 196 6.54 -7.22 8.23
N CYS A 197 5.31 -7.67 7.93
CA CYS A 197 4.29 -6.88 7.24
C CYS A 197 3.95 -5.60 8.03
N ASP A 198 3.65 -5.74 9.33
CA ASP A 198 3.38 -4.61 10.23
C ASP A 198 4.56 -3.62 10.22
N ALA A 199 5.80 -4.12 10.24
CA ALA A 199 7.00 -3.29 10.22
C ALA A 199 7.21 -2.57 8.89
N ILE A 200 6.91 -3.22 7.75
CA ILE A 200 6.96 -2.58 6.42
C ILE A 200 5.98 -1.42 6.36
N ILE A 201 4.72 -1.65 6.75
CA ILE A 201 3.66 -0.63 6.74
C ILE A 201 4.07 0.56 7.62
N ALA A 202 4.46 0.30 8.87
CA ALA A 202 4.79 1.37 9.81
C ALA A 202 6.02 2.17 9.39
N SER A 203 7.08 1.51 8.91
CA SER A 203 8.30 2.20 8.46
C SER A 203 8.08 2.97 7.16
N TYR A 204 7.31 2.42 6.21
CA TYR A 204 6.92 3.12 4.99
C TYR A 204 6.13 4.40 5.30
N SER A 205 5.07 4.29 6.10
CA SER A 205 4.21 5.42 6.48
C SER A 205 4.99 6.53 7.17
N ALA A 206 5.94 6.17 8.04
CA ALA A 206 6.84 7.13 8.67
C ALA A 206 7.72 7.86 7.64
N GLU A 207 8.38 7.11 6.74
CA GLU A 207 9.34 7.70 5.81
C GLU A 207 8.69 8.56 4.74
N VAL A 208 7.50 8.20 4.23
CA VAL A 208 6.78 9.06 3.28
C VAL A 208 6.27 10.35 3.92
N TYR A 209 6.12 10.36 5.24
CA TYR A 209 5.85 11.58 6.02
C TYR A 209 7.12 12.37 6.37
N GLY A 210 8.31 11.77 6.17
CA GLY A 210 9.61 12.36 6.47
C GLY A 210 10.15 12.06 7.88
N LEU A 211 9.62 11.03 8.54
CA LEU A 211 10.01 10.60 9.90
C LEU A 211 10.61 9.18 9.89
N ARG A 212 11.15 8.77 11.05
CA ARG A 212 11.59 7.40 11.33
C ARG A 212 11.28 7.02 12.78
N PHE A 213 10.93 5.76 13.01
CA PHE A 213 10.75 5.19 14.35
C PHE A 213 12.00 4.43 14.80
N GLY A 214 13.13 5.15 14.83
CA GLY A 214 14.44 4.61 15.23
C GLY A 214 15.13 3.68 14.20
N ALA A 215 14.41 3.19 13.19
CA ALA A 215 14.96 2.45 12.06
C ALA A 215 14.30 2.89 10.73
N SER A 216 14.99 2.64 9.63
CA SER A 216 14.52 2.94 8.27
C SER A 216 13.74 1.78 7.66
N LEU A 217 12.94 2.05 6.63
CA LEU A 217 12.34 1.01 5.78
C LEU A 217 13.43 0.11 5.16
N ALA A 218 14.58 0.68 4.80
CA ALA A 218 15.71 -0.11 4.31
C ALA A 218 16.26 -1.08 5.37
N ASP A 219 16.25 -0.71 6.66
CA ASP A 219 16.60 -1.62 7.75
C ASP A 219 15.58 -2.75 7.90
N VAL A 220 14.29 -2.49 7.69
CA VAL A 220 13.22 -3.52 7.73
C VAL A 220 13.32 -4.46 6.53
N LEU A 221 13.54 -3.91 5.33
CA LEU A 221 13.54 -4.66 4.08
C LEU A 221 14.80 -5.49 3.85
N GLN A 222 15.93 -5.17 4.49
CA GLN A 222 17.18 -5.94 4.35
C GLN A 222 17.01 -7.43 4.67
N TRP A 223 15.97 -7.80 5.42
CA TRP A 223 15.68 -9.18 5.81
C TRP A 223 14.94 -10.00 4.75
N LEU A 224 14.56 -9.44 3.60
CA LEU A 224 13.90 -10.16 2.51
C LEU A 224 14.58 -11.51 2.18
N PRO A 225 15.92 -11.62 2.07
CA PRO A 225 16.57 -12.90 1.81
C PRO A 225 16.32 -13.97 2.89
N ARG A 226 16.09 -13.58 4.15
CA ARG A 226 15.74 -14.48 5.27
C ARG A 226 14.26 -14.86 5.27
N MET A 227 13.42 -14.04 4.65
CA MET A 227 12.01 -14.33 4.43
C MET A 227 11.82 -15.35 3.32
N HIS A 228 12.80 -15.51 2.43
CA HIS A 228 12.81 -16.56 1.41
C HIS A 228 13.31 -17.92 1.92
N PRO A 229 12.89 -19.03 1.29
CA PRO A 229 11.76 -19.13 0.35
C PRO A 229 10.41 -18.97 1.09
N TYR A 230 9.40 -18.48 0.37
CA TYR A 230 8.04 -18.41 0.89
C TYR A 230 7.44 -19.83 1.08
N PRO A 231 6.57 -20.05 2.07
CA PRO A 231 5.94 -21.35 2.28
C PRO A 231 5.09 -21.72 1.06
N PRO A 232 5.19 -22.95 0.53
CA PRO A 232 4.41 -23.34 -0.63
C PRO A 232 2.93 -23.55 -0.27
N PRO A 233 2.01 -23.42 -1.26
CA PRO A 233 0.60 -23.77 -1.10
C PRO A 233 0.41 -25.15 -0.45
N GLY A 234 -0.54 -25.25 0.48
CA GLY A 234 -0.93 -26.51 1.11
C GLY A 234 0.04 -27.08 2.15
N ARG A 235 1.21 -26.45 2.39
CA ARG A 235 2.11 -26.79 3.50
C ARG A 235 2.10 -25.77 4.64
N ALA A 236 1.47 -24.62 4.45
CA ALA A 236 1.25 -23.59 5.47
C ALA A 236 -0.13 -23.75 6.10
N SER A 237 -0.26 -23.36 7.37
CA SER A 237 -1.58 -23.07 7.93
C SER A 237 -2.22 -21.91 7.15
N ARG A 238 -3.55 -21.81 7.16
CA ARG A 238 -4.27 -20.72 6.50
C ARG A 238 -3.74 -19.34 6.93
N ILE A 239 -3.56 -19.15 8.24
CA ILE A 239 -3.04 -17.90 8.82
C ILE A 239 -1.62 -17.58 8.32
N LEU A 240 -0.73 -18.57 8.28
CA LEU A 240 0.63 -18.36 7.79
C LEU A 240 0.65 -18.02 6.29
N TYR A 241 -0.25 -18.63 5.52
CA TYR A 241 -0.42 -18.32 4.10
C TYR A 241 -0.90 -16.87 3.90
N GLU A 242 -1.94 -16.45 4.63
CA GLU A 242 -2.48 -15.09 4.60
C GLU A 242 -1.38 -14.06 4.97
N HIS A 243 -0.69 -14.25 6.09
CA HIS A 243 0.39 -13.36 6.50
C HIS A 243 1.57 -13.34 5.51
N THR A 244 1.89 -14.47 4.86
CA THR A 244 2.89 -14.49 3.78
C THR A 244 2.42 -13.66 2.59
N ALA A 245 1.15 -13.81 2.17
CA ALA A 245 0.57 -13.07 1.08
C ALA A 245 0.61 -11.56 1.35
N TYR A 246 0.13 -11.11 2.51
CA TYR A 246 0.19 -9.69 2.89
C TYR A 246 1.62 -9.16 2.95
N ALA A 247 2.56 -9.93 3.51
CA ALA A 247 3.95 -9.50 3.55
C ALA A 247 4.56 -9.30 2.15
N VAL A 248 4.22 -10.17 1.18
CA VAL A 248 4.67 -10.05 -0.21
C VAL A 248 4.02 -8.86 -0.90
N THR A 249 2.71 -8.65 -0.75
CA THR A 249 2.00 -7.53 -1.38
C THR A 249 2.46 -6.20 -0.80
N HIS A 250 2.65 -6.11 0.51
CA HIS A 250 3.11 -4.91 1.20
C HIS A 250 4.59 -4.59 0.93
N PHE A 251 5.42 -5.61 0.72
CA PHE A 251 6.75 -5.40 0.16
C PHE A 251 6.66 -4.70 -1.21
N VAL A 252 5.83 -5.21 -2.12
CA VAL A 252 5.64 -4.62 -3.45
C VAL A 252 5.08 -3.20 -3.36
N TYR A 253 4.08 -2.96 -2.49
CA TYR A 253 3.53 -1.62 -2.26
C TYR A 253 4.57 -0.64 -1.74
N ALA A 254 5.37 -1.03 -0.74
CA ALA A 254 6.43 -0.16 -0.22
C ALA A 254 7.46 0.17 -1.32
N MET A 255 7.83 -0.80 -2.16
CA MET A 255 8.78 -0.59 -3.25
C MET A 255 8.21 0.23 -4.40
N ASN A 256 6.91 0.15 -4.69
CA ASN A 256 6.24 0.89 -5.77
C ASN A 256 5.66 2.25 -5.33
N GLY A 257 5.76 2.58 -4.03
CA GLY A 257 5.19 3.79 -3.45
C GLY A 257 3.67 3.75 -3.39
N TYR A 258 3.07 2.60 -3.08
CA TYR A 258 1.62 2.35 -3.04
C TYR A 258 0.89 2.85 -4.29
N GLY A 259 1.34 2.39 -5.46
CA GLY A 259 0.68 2.69 -6.74
C GLY A 259 1.25 3.89 -7.49
N LEU A 260 2.33 4.51 -7.01
CA LEU A 260 2.95 5.67 -7.66
C LEU A 260 3.80 5.29 -8.88
N TYR A 261 4.52 4.17 -8.82
CA TYR A 261 5.46 3.75 -9.87
C TYR A 261 5.21 2.33 -10.32
N ARG A 262 5.58 2.03 -11.56
CA ARG A 262 5.72 0.66 -12.02
C ARG A 262 7.05 0.09 -11.56
N LEU A 263 7.05 -1.22 -11.31
CA LEU A 263 8.22 -2.01 -11.01
C LEU A 263 8.54 -2.92 -12.20
N ARG A 264 9.81 -3.30 -12.31
CA ARG A 264 10.25 -4.36 -13.20
C ARG A 264 10.23 -5.69 -12.47
N SER A 265 9.70 -6.74 -13.10
CA SER A 265 9.69 -8.08 -12.53
C SER A 265 11.10 -8.61 -12.29
N GLU A 266 12.09 -8.15 -13.07
CA GLU A 266 13.50 -8.54 -12.86
C GLU A 266 14.11 -8.01 -11.56
N TRP A 267 13.52 -6.95 -10.96
CA TRP A 267 14.00 -6.44 -9.67
C TRP A 267 13.59 -7.33 -8.51
N PHE A 268 12.41 -7.96 -8.61
CA PHE A 268 11.79 -8.76 -7.54
C PHE A 268 11.19 -10.05 -8.12
N PRO A 269 12.01 -10.94 -8.72
CA PRO A 269 11.52 -12.06 -9.50
C PRO A 269 10.75 -13.08 -8.64
N ARG A 270 11.13 -13.24 -7.37
CA ARG A 270 10.49 -14.19 -6.45
C ARG A 270 9.13 -13.70 -5.98
N GLU A 271 8.99 -12.41 -5.73
CA GLU A 271 7.73 -11.77 -5.35
C GLU A 271 6.78 -11.81 -6.55
N TYR A 272 7.26 -11.46 -7.74
CA TYR A 272 6.49 -11.58 -8.97
C TYR A 272 6.00 -13.03 -9.21
N GLU A 273 6.88 -14.02 -9.11
CA GLU A 273 6.52 -15.44 -9.26
C GLU A 273 5.52 -15.91 -8.20
N TYR A 274 5.67 -15.46 -6.95
CA TYR A 274 4.70 -15.74 -5.88
C TYR A 274 3.33 -15.22 -6.29
N LEU A 275 3.19 -13.94 -6.65
CA LEU A 275 1.91 -13.35 -7.03
C LEU A 275 1.26 -14.08 -8.21
N ARG A 276 2.04 -14.40 -9.26
CA ARG A 276 1.56 -15.16 -10.43
C ARG A 276 1.04 -16.55 -10.08
N THR A 277 1.72 -17.24 -9.16
CA THR A 277 1.36 -18.61 -8.77
C THR A 277 0.10 -18.64 -7.90
N HIS A 278 -0.18 -17.57 -7.15
CA HIS A 278 -1.21 -17.58 -6.11
C HIS A 278 -2.50 -16.84 -6.46
N ILE A 279 -2.52 -15.98 -7.50
CA ILE A 279 -3.74 -15.24 -7.88
C ILE A 279 -4.96 -16.14 -8.11
N ARG A 280 -4.79 -17.30 -8.76
CA ARG A 280 -5.89 -18.25 -8.98
C ARG A 280 -6.37 -18.91 -7.68
N ASN A 281 -5.50 -19.07 -6.70
CA ASN A 281 -5.88 -19.63 -5.40
C ASN A 281 -6.82 -18.67 -4.65
N ALA A 282 -6.62 -17.36 -4.78
CA ALA A 282 -7.54 -16.36 -4.19
C ALA A 282 -8.94 -16.48 -4.81
N ILE A 283 -9.04 -16.63 -6.14
CA ILE A 283 -10.31 -16.87 -6.83
C ILE A 283 -10.97 -18.17 -6.35
N SER A 284 -10.23 -19.29 -6.33
CA SER A 284 -10.76 -20.60 -5.90
C SER A 284 -11.14 -20.62 -4.41
N GLY A 285 -10.39 -19.92 -3.57
CA GLY A 285 -10.63 -19.78 -2.14
C GLY A 285 -11.71 -18.75 -1.79
N ARG A 286 -12.22 -18.00 -2.78
CA ARG A 286 -13.16 -16.88 -2.61
C ARG A 286 -12.61 -15.75 -1.72
N ASP A 287 -11.30 -15.62 -1.70
CA ASP A 287 -10.58 -14.61 -0.95
C ASP A 287 -10.52 -13.32 -1.78
N THR A 288 -11.51 -12.47 -1.56
CA THR A 288 -11.72 -11.28 -2.39
C THR A 288 -10.67 -10.21 -2.11
N GLU A 289 -10.23 -10.12 -0.87
CA GLU A 289 -9.22 -9.15 -0.44
C GLU A 289 -7.86 -9.48 -1.03
N LEU A 290 -7.36 -10.71 -0.83
CA LEU A 290 -6.10 -11.14 -1.42
C LEU A 290 -6.14 -11.10 -2.95
N LEU A 291 -7.29 -11.40 -3.57
CA LEU A 291 -7.45 -11.26 -5.01
C LEU A 291 -7.22 -9.80 -5.45
N GLY A 292 -7.82 -8.84 -4.75
CA GLY A 292 -7.64 -7.42 -5.01
C GLY A 292 -6.16 -7.00 -4.93
N GLU A 293 -5.48 -7.38 -3.85
CA GLU A 293 -4.07 -7.06 -3.68
C GLU A 293 -3.15 -7.74 -4.71
N TYR A 294 -3.43 -9.00 -5.04
CA TYR A 294 -2.68 -9.70 -6.09
C TYR A 294 -2.87 -9.03 -7.46
N MET A 295 -4.08 -8.61 -7.79
CA MET A 295 -4.35 -7.88 -9.03
C MET A 295 -3.61 -6.54 -9.08
N ASP A 296 -3.69 -5.75 -8.01
CA ASP A 296 -3.01 -4.45 -7.93
C ASP A 296 -1.49 -4.59 -8.04
N THR A 297 -0.90 -5.45 -7.20
CA THR A 297 0.56 -5.65 -7.19
C THR A 297 1.08 -6.21 -8.52
N LEU A 298 0.35 -7.11 -9.19
CA LEU A 298 0.70 -7.58 -10.54
C LEU A 298 0.58 -6.47 -11.60
N LYS A 299 -0.41 -5.57 -11.49
CA LYS A 299 -0.50 -4.38 -12.37
C LYS A 299 0.72 -3.47 -12.19
N SER A 300 1.26 -3.36 -10.98
CA SER A 300 2.49 -2.59 -10.74
C SER A 300 3.72 -3.18 -11.47
N PHE A 301 3.75 -4.50 -11.68
CA PHE A 301 4.74 -5.18 -12.54
C PHE A 301 4.43 -5.08 -14.03
N GLY A 302 3.38 -4.35 -14.40
CA GLY A 302 3.05 -4.05 -15.79
C GLY A 302 2.04 -4.97 -16.46
N LEU A 303 1.43 -5.88 -15.71
CA LEU A 303 0.35 -6.69 -16.23
C LEU A 303 -0.88 -5.82 -16.49
N THR A 304 -1.67 -6.22 -17.47
CA THR A 304 -2.91 -5.53 -17.87
C THR A 304 -4.04 -6.54 -17.93
N GLU A 305 -5.27 -6.07 -18.14
CA GLU A 305 -6.45 -6.93 -18.31
C GLU A 305 -6.37 -7.87 -19.54
N ALA A 306 -5.34 -7.74 -20.39
CA ALA A 306 -5.04 -8.74 -21.42
C ALA A 306 -4.44 -10.03 -20.84
N ASP A 307 -3.90 -9.98 -19.62
CA ASP A 307 -3.46 -11.17 -18.91
C ASP A 307 -4.67 -12.02 -18.47
N PRO A 308 -4.69 -13.34 -18.74
CA PRO A 308 -5.84 -14.19 -18.44
C PRO A 308 -6.22 -14.24 -16.97
N ASP A 309 -5.26 -14.10 -16.05
CA ASP A 309 -5.52 -14.19 -14.61
C ASP A 309 -6.12 -12.89 -14.08
N LEU A 310 -5.61 -11.73 -14.54
CA LEU A 310 -6.25 -10.44 -14.25
C LEU A 310 -7.66 -10.37 -14.83
N ALA A 311 -7.85 -10.80 -16.08
CA ALA A 311 -9.18 -10.86 -16.69
C ALA A 311 -10.14 -11.78 -15.91
N ALA A 312 -9.65 -12.89 -15.36
CA ALA A 312 -10.44 -13.79 -14.52
C ALA A 312 -10.79 -13.15 -13.17
N GLY A 313 -9.83 -12.48 -12.53
CA GLY A 313 -10.05 -11.71 -11.30
C GLY A 313 -11.09 -10.60 -11.50
N THR A 314 -10.98 -9.81 -12.57
CA THR A 314 -11.95 -8.78 -12.92
C THR A 314 -13.36 -9.35 -13.09
N ARG A 315 -13.52 -10.48 -13.80
CA ARG A 315 -14.83 -11.15 -13.92
C ARG A 315 -15.35 -11.62 -12.58
N TYR A 316 -14.49 -12.16 -11.72
CA TYR A 316 -14.86 -12.59 -10.39
C TYR A 316 -15.35 -11.40 -9.55
N LEU A 317 -14.57 -10.33 -9.45
CA LEU A 317 -14.92 -9.14 -8.65
C LEU A 317 -16.24 -8.52 -9.12
N LEU A 318 -16.43 -8.36 -10.43
CA LEU A 318 -17.70 -7.82 -10.97
C LEU A 318 -18.91 -8.70 -10.64
N ALA A 319 -18.73 -10.02 -10.57
CA ALA A 319 -19.81 -10.96 -10.27
C ALA A 319 -20.14 -11.08 -8.77
N HIS A 320 -19.24 -10.67 -7.89
CA HIS A 320 -19.34 -10.87 -6.43
C HIS A 320 -19.44 -9.56 -5.63
N GLN A 321 -19.70 -8.43 -6.29
CA GLN A 321 -19.98 -7.20 -5.58
C GLN A 321 -21.36 -7.26 -4.91
N ASN A 322 -21.42 -6.88 -3.63
CA ASN A 322 -22.64 -6.88 -2.85
C ASN A 322 -23.63 -5.80 -3.34
N PRO A 323 -24.94 -5.93 -3.01
CA PRO A 323 -25.95 -4.93 -3.37
C PRO A 323 -25.66 -3.52 -2.83
N ASP A 324 -25.04 -3.42 -1.66
CA ASP A 324 -24.63 -2.14 -1.04
C ASP A 324 -23.36 -1.53 -1.64
N GLY A 325 -22.74 -2.22 -2.61
CA GLY A 325 -21.52 -1.79 -3.28
C GLY A 325 -20.23 -2.35 -2.67
N SER A 326 -20.28 -2.96 -1.47
CA SER A 326 -19.10 -3.57 -0.84
C SER A 326 -18.64 -4.86 -1.54
N TRP A 327 -17.46 -5.33 -1.17
CA TRP A 327 -16.98 -6.68 -1.43
C TRP A 327 -16.67 -7.40 -0.11
N GLY A 328 -16.60 -8.74 -0.15
CA GLY A 328 -16.38 -9.57 1.04
C GLY A 328 -17.69 -10.05 1.67
N ASP A 329 -17.61 -10.55 2.89
CA ASP A 329 -18.77 -11.05 3.64
C ASP A 329 -19.63 -9.86 4.12
N PRO A 330 -20.88 -9.69 3.63
CA PRO A 330 -21.75 -8.62 4.10
C PRO A 330 -22.19 -8.79 5.57
N ALA A 331 -22.01 -9.99 6.14
CA ALA A 331 -22.33 -10.32 7.52
C ALA A 331 -21.13 -10.19 8.48
N ASP A 332 -19.96 -9.76 7.99
CA ASP A 332 -18.80 -9.53 8.84
C ASP A 332 -19.12 -8.44 9.89
N PRO A 333 -19.02 -8.75 11.21
CA PRO A 333 -19.27 -7.78 12.24
C PRO A 333 -18.19 -6.68 12.30
N GLU A 334 -16.98 -6.95 11.82
CA GLU A 334 -15.88 -6.00 11.82
C GLU A 334 -15.96 -5.12 10.58
N ILE A 335 -16.30 -3.85 10.79
CA ILE A 335 -16.45 -2.90 9.68
C ILE A 335 -15.13 -2.72 8.91
N TYR A 336 -14.00 -2.89 9.60
CA TYR A 336 -12.65 -2.88 9.02
C TYR A 336 -12.53 -3.86 7.85
N ASP A 337 -12.84 -5.14 8.10
CA ASP A 337 -12.69 -6.20 7.10
C ASP A 337 -13.58 -5.92 5.87
N ARG A 338 -14.77 -5.34 6.08
CA ARG A 338 -15.69 -4.99 4.98
C ARG A 338 -15.19 -3.85 4.11
N TYR A 339 -14.77 -2.74 4.70
CA TYR A 339 -14.31 -1.59 3.89
C TYR A 339 -12.93 -1.84 3.30
N HIS A 340 -12.04 -2.56 4.00
CA HIS A 340 -10.70 -2.88 3.50
C HIS A 340 -10.77 -3.88 2.34
N THR A 341 -11.60 -4.92 2.42
CA THR A 341 -11.89 -5.80 1.26
C THR A 341 -12.48 -5.03 0.07
N THR A 342 -13.35 -4.05 0.34
CA THR A 342 -13.93 -3.19 -0.70
C THR A 342 -12.86 -2.32 -1.35
N TRP A 343 -11.93 -1.77 -0.56
CA TRP A 343 -10.83 -0.96 -1.05
C TRP A 343 -9.85 -1.77 -1.90
N THR A 344 -9.40 -2.93 -1.44
CA THR A 344 -8.51 -3.81 -2.23
C THR A 344 -9.17 -4.27 -3.53
N ALA A 345 -10.47 -4.52 -3.55
CA ALA A 345 -11.22 -4.79 -4.77
C ALA A 345 -11.25 -3.59 -5.74
N ILE A 346 -11.38 -2.36 -5.24
CA ILE A 346 -11.29 -1.14 -6.05
C ILE A 346 -9.89 -1.00 -6.67
N ASP A 347 -8.84 -1.19 -5.87
CA ASP A 347 -7.44 -1.13 -6.33
C ASP A 347 -7.16 -2.22 -7.38
N GLY A 348 -7.64 -3.44 -7.14
CA GLY A 348 -7.58 -4.53 -8.11
C GLY A 348 -8.32 -4.23 -9.42
N LEU A 349 -9.42 -3.46 -9.42
CA LEU A 349 -10.22 -3.14 -10.60
C LEU A 349 -9.74 -1.90 -11.37
N ARG A 350 -9.27 -0.87 -10.67
CA ARG A 350 -8.96 0.42 -11.31
C ARG A 350 -7.70 0.36 -12.18
N SER A 351 -7.52 1.45 -12.93
CA SER A 351 -6.30 1.73 -13.68
C SER A 351 -5.49 2.82 -12.98
N TYR A 352 -4.18 2.86 -13.23
CA TYR A 352 -3.25 3.72 -12.52
C TYR A 352 -2.60 4.76 -13.43
N ALA A 353 -2.53 6.00 -12.96
CA ALA A 353 -1.74 7.09 -13.53
C ALA A 353 -0.29 7.00 -13.05
N TRP A 354 0.41 5.93 -13.43
CA TRP A 354 1.80 5.69 -13.05
C TRP A 354 2.69 6.90 -13.34
N ARG A 355 3.56 7.27 -12.39
CA ARG A 355 4.52 8.39 -12.50
C ARG A 355 5.83 7.98 -13.18
N GLY A 356 5.90 6.78 -13.75
CA GLY A 356 7.07 6.20 -14.40
C GLY A 356 7.38 4.80 -13.87
N GLU A 357 8.58 4.32 -14.17
CA GLU A 357 9.11 3.03 -13.72
C GLU A 357 10.34 3.26 -12.84
N ARG A 358 10.23 2.94 -11.54
CA ARG A 358 11.31 3.06 -10.54
C ARG A 358 10.89 2.43 -9.22
N VAL A 359 11.86 2.17 -8.35
CA VAL A 359 11.61 1.92 -6.92
C VAL A 359 11.47 3.23 -6.16
N MET A 360 10.57 3.28 -5.18
CA MET A 360 10.36 4.44 -4.31
C MET A 360 11.57 4.70 -3.40
N PHE A 361 12.21 3.62 -2.90
CA PHE A 361 13.35 3.68 -2.00
C PHE A 361 14.59 3.00 -2.60
N PRO A 362 15.40 3.71 -3.39
CA PRO A 362 16.62 3.15 -4.00
C PRO A 362 17.61 2.59 -2.98
N GLU A 363 17.73 3.19 -1.80
CA GLU A 363 18.62 2.69 -0.73
C GLU A 363 18.23 1.27 -0.29
N ALA A 364 16.93 1.00 -0.12
CA ALA A 364 16.44 -0.33 0.22
C ALA A 364 16.81 -1.34 -0.89
N MET A 365 16.67 -0.95 -2.15
CA MET A 365 17.05 -1.80 -3.29
C MET A 365 18.55 -2.14 -3.29
N VAL A 366 19.43 -1.19 -2.98
CA VAL A 366 20.88 -1.44 -2.90
C VAL A 366 21.20 -2.47 -1.82
N ARG A 367 20.55 -2.41 -0.66
CA ARG A 367 20.78 -3.37 0.44
C ARG A 367 20.23 -4.78 0.15
N LEU A 368 19.31 -4.90 -0.79
CA LEU A 368 18.77 -6.18 -1.23
C LEU A 368 19.66 -6.88 -2.27
N GLN A 369 20.60 -6.16 -2.88
CA GLN A 369 21.59 -6.74 -3.78
C GLN A 369 22.67 -7.45 -2.96
N PRO A 370 22.99 -8.72 -3.27
CA PRO A 370 23.95 -9.52 -2.52
C PRO A 370 25.40 -9.02 -2.61
#